data_AF-A0A1J7J598-F1
#
_entry.id   AF-A0A1J7J598-F1
#
_cell.length_a   1.000
_cell.length_b   1.000
_cell.length_c   1.000
_cell.angle_alpha   90.00
_cell.angle_beta   90.00
_cell.angle_gamma   90.00
#
_symmetry.space_group_name_H-M   'P 1'
#
loop_
_entity.id
_entity.type
_entity.pdbx_description
1 polymer ?
#
loop_
_entity_poly.entity_id
_entity_poly.type
_entity_poly.pdbx_seq_one_letter_code
_entity_poly.pdbx_strand_id
1 'polypeptide(L)'
;MLFGPENLSGFRSILRQLIPARPYCGILTMTSATQGSAVPPPWHAAYPAPKIEARSITRETVLEMLRDGNKVASKDFVLIDLRRIDHQGGAIRGSINLPAYSLWPSIPTVYEIFKAAGLAKVI
;
A
#
# COMPACT_ATOMS: atom_id res chain seq x y z
N MET A 1 8.12 -23.05 33.08
CA MET A 1 7.00 -22.22 32.60
C MET A 1 6.46 -22.87 31.34
N LEU A 2 5.38 -23.64 31.49
CA LEU A 2 4.69 -24.35 30.41
C LEU A 2 3.36 -23.63 30.19
N PHE A 3 3.16 -22.99 29.03
CA PHE A 3 1.85 -22.48 28.63
C PHE A 3 1.22 -23.47 27.65
N GLY A 4 0.20 -24.18 28.12
CA GLY A 4 -0.64 -25.07 27.33
C GLY A 4 -1.78 -24.32 26.61
N PRO A 5 -2.26 -24.82 25.46
CA PRO A 5 -3.33 -24.21 24.68
C PRO A 5 -4.70 -24.80 25.06
N GLU A 6 -5.40 -24.17 26.00
CA GLU A 6 -6.77 -24.59 26.33
C GLU A 6 -7.64 -23.41 26.75
N ASN A 7 -8.29 -22.78 25.75
CA ASN A 7 -9.57 -22.09 25.95
C ASN A 7 -10.32 -21.84 24.63
N LEU A 8 -10.97 -22.87 24.09
CA LEU A 8 -11.89 -22.76 22.95
C LEU A 8 -13.17 -23.56 23.22
N SER A 9 -13.95 -23.17 24.23
CA SER A 9 -15.27 -23.80 24.48
C SER A 9 -16.32 -22.84 25.07
N GLY A 10 -16.33 -21.58 24.66
CA GLY A 10 -17.12 -20.54 25.36
C GLY A 10 -18.10 -19.68 24.56
N PHE A 11 -18.26 -19.84 23.24
CA PHE A 11 -19.07 -18.90 22.43
C PHE A 11 -19.90 -19.57 21.32
N ARG A 12 -20.49 -20.73 21.62
CA ARG A 12 -21.51 -21.37 20.77
C ARG A 12 -22.78 -21.65 21.57
N SER A 13 -23.44 -20.60 22.02
CA SER A 13 -24.84 -20.68 22.44
C SER A 13 -25.39 -19.26 22.54
N ILE A 14 -26.65 -19.05 22.21
CA ILE A 14 -27.45 -17.82 22.39
C ILE A 14 -27.33 -16.76 21.26
N LEU A 15 -27.88 -17.06 20.07
CA LEU A 15 -28.92 -16.23 19.40
C LEU A 15 -29.37 -16.88 18.07
N ARG A 16 -29.94 -18.09 18.16
CA ARG A 16 -30.80 -18.66 17.12
C ARG A 16 -32.21 -18.71 17.67
N GLN A 17 -32.99 -17.65 17.44
CA GLN A 17 -34.44 -17.72 17.28
C GLN A 17 -35.02 -16.32 17.05
N LEU A 18 -36.08 -16.30 16.23
CA LEU A 18 -36.96 -15.19 15.87
C LEU A 18 -36.59 -14.41 14.59
N ILE A 19 -36.69 -15.09 13.44
CA ILE A 19 -37.20 -14.45 12.22
C ILE A 19 -38.33 -15.34 11.68
N PRO A 20 -39.59 -14.89 11.65
CA PRO A 20 -40.67 -15.66 11.06
C PRO A 20 -40.53 -15.70 9.53
N ALA A 21 -40.79 -16.88 8.96
CA ALA A 21 -40.88 -17.10 7.52
C ALA A 21 -41.96 -16.19 6.92
N ARG A 22 -41.58 -15.31 5.99
CA ARG A 22 -42.52 -14.63 5.09
C ARG A 22 -42.54 -15.38 3.75
N PRO A 23 -43.71 -15.88 3.28
CA PRO A 23 -43.87 -16.26 1.90
C PRO A 23 -44.18 -14.98 1.11
N TYR A 24 -43.26 -14.56 0.25
CA TYR A 24 -43.63 -13.66 -0.85
C TYR A 24 -43.08 -14.24 -2.14
N CYS A 25 -43.97 -14.99 -2.80
CA CYS A 25 -44.03 -15.09 -4.24
C CYS A 25 -44.28 -13.68 -4.79
N GLY A 26 -43.28 -13.13 -5.46
CA GLY A 26 -43.38 -11.92 -6.27
C GLY A 26 -42.32 -12.05 -7.35
N ILE A 27 -42.76 -12.23 -8.59
CA ILE A 27 -41.91 -12.23 -9.76
C ILE A 27 -41.18 -10.88 -9.78
N LEU A 28 -39.90 -10.87 -9.43
CA LEU A 28 -39.04 -9.72 -9.65
C LEU A 28 -38.73 -9.69 -11.13
N THR A 29 -39.43 -8.81 -11.85
CA THR A 29 -39.07 -8.36 -13.19
C THR A 29 -37.61 -7.92 -13.14
N MET A 30 -36.73 -8.68 -13.79
CA MET A 30 -35.34 -8.28 -14.00
C MET A 30 -35.34 -7.14 -15.03
N THR A 31 -35.55 -5.91 -14.58
CA THR A 31 -35.18 -4.74 -15.37
C THR A 31 -33.66 -4.76 -15.47
N SER A 32 -33.13 -5.20 -16.62
CA SER A 32 -31.72 -5.07 -16.95
C SER A 32 -31.41 -3.57 -17.03
N ALA A 33 -30.98 -2.99 -15.91
CA ALA A 33 -30.35 -1.69 -15.92
C ALA A 33 -29.10 -1.81 -16.78
N THR A 34 -29.06 -1.06 -17.89
CA THR A 34 -27.85 -0.83 -18.67
C THR A 34 -26.81 -0.27 -17.72
N GLN A 35 -25.91 -1.14 -17.24
CA GLN A 35 -24.75 -0.72 -16.48
C GLN A 35 -23.84 0.01 -17.45
N GLY A 36 -23.98 1.34 -17.52
CA GLY A 36 -22.95 2.19 -18.08
C GLY A 36 -21.67 1.86 -17.33
N SER A 37 -20.67 1.34 -18.04
CA SER A 37 -19.37 0.99 -17.50
C SER A 37 -18.67 2.28 -17.05
N ALA A 38 -19.02 2.76 -15.86
CA ALA A 38 -18.33 3.87 -15.24
C ALA A 38 -16.91 3.39 -14.97
N VAL A 39 -15.93 4.00 -15.65
CA VAL A 39 -14.52 3.75 -15.40
C VAL A 39 -14.26 4.12 -13.95
N PRO A 40 -13.76 3.20 -13.10
CA PRO A 40 -13.47 3.52 -11.72
C PRO A 40 -12.48 4.69 -11.67
N PRO A 41 -12.65 5.62 -10.71
CA PRO A 41 -11.71 6.71 -10.57
C PRO A 41 -10.29 6.16 -10.37
N PRO A 42 -9.27 6.88 -10.85
CA PRO A 42 -7.89 6.46 -10.65
C PRO A 42 -7.58 6.40 -9.15
N TRP A 43 -6.73 5.44 -8.73
CA TRP A 43 -6.45 5.17 -7.32
C TRP A 43 -5.95 6.40 -6.54
N HIS A 44 -5.23 7.31 -7.21
CA HIS A 44 -4.67 8.50 -6.60
C HIS A 44 -5.72 9.57 -6.28
N ALA A 45 -6.95 9.46 -6.82
CA ALA A 45 -8.04 10.39 -6.53
C ALA A 45 -8.52 10.34 -5.07
N ALA A 46 -8.15 9.28 -4.32
CA ALA A 46 -8.44 9.17 -2.89
C ALA A 46 -7.54 10.08 -2.02
N TYR A 47 -6.48 10.66 -2.59
CA TYR A 47 -5.48 11.44 -1.86
C TYR A 47 -5.55 12.93 -2.24
N PRO A 48 -5.14 13.83 -1.33
CA PRO A 48 -5.11 15.26 -1.62
C PRO A 48 -4.09 15.58 -2.72
N ALA A 49 -4.29 16.70 -3.40
CA ALA A 49 -3.36 17.19 -4.40
C ALA A 49 -1.96 17.42 -3.78
N PRO A 50 -0.88 17.14 -4.52
CA PRO A 50 0.49 17.45 -4.09
C PRO A 50 0.62 18.93 -3.73
N LYS A 51 1.29 19.21 -2.61
CA LYS A 51 1.58 20.58 -2.17
C LYS A 51 2.85 21.15 -2.79
N ILE A 52 3.74 20.27 -3.24
CA ILE A 52 5.10 20.59 -3.67
C ILE A 52 5.41 19.71 -4.90
N GLU A 53 6.03 20.31 -5.90
CA GLU A 53 6.60 19.59 -7.04
C GLU A 53 7.94 18.97 -6.65
N ALA A 54 8.08 17.65 -6.88
CA ALA A 54 9.32 16.95 -6.61
C ALA A 54 10.41 17.37 -7.60
N ARG A 55 11.63 17.59 -7.12
CA ARG A 55 12.79 17.85 -8.00
C ARG A 55 13.15 16.59 -8.77
N SER A 56 13.40 16.73 -10.07
CA SER A 56 13.90 15.64 -10.90
C SER A 56 15.42 15.51 -10.76
N ILE A 57 15.90 14.27 -10.93
CA ILE A 57 17.32 13.93 -11.01
C ILE A 57 17.55 13.17 -12.32
N THR A 58 18.68 13.41 -12.98
CA THR A 58 18.99 12.72 -14.23
C THR A 58 19.43 11.28 -13.96
N ARG A 59 19.23 10.42 -14.96
CA ARG A 59 19.63 9.01 -14.91
C ARG A 59 21.14 8.88 -14.70
N GLU A 60 21.91 9.73 -15.37
CA GLU A 60 23.37 9.75 -15.35
C GLU A 60 23.87 10.05 -13.93
N THR A 61 23.28 11.04 -13.26
CA THR A 61 23.62 11.36 -11.87
C THR A 61 23.26 10.23 -10.92
N VAL A 62 22.10 9.57 -11.08
CA VAL A 62 21.77 8.39 -10.26
C VAL A 62 22.75 7.26 -10.51
N LEU A 63 23.16 7.03 -11.75
CA LEU A 63 24.13 6.00 -12.11
C LEU A 63 25.52 6.29 -11.51
N GLU A 64 25.97 7.54 -11.54
CA GLU A 64 27.19 7.98 -10.87
C GLU A 64 27.11 7.74 -9.36
N MET A 65 26.00 8.10 -8.73
CA MET A 65 25.78 7.85 -7.31
C MET A 65 25.81 6.37 -6.93
N LEU A 66 25.32 5.49 -7.81
CA LEU A 66 25.34 4.04 -7.59
C LEU A 66 26.72 3.40 -7.85
N ARG A 67 27.55 4.03 -8.68
CA ARG A 67 28.90 3.56 -9.02
C ARG A 67 29.97 4.07 -8.06
N ASP A 68 29.72 5.22 -7.45
CA ASP A 68 30.64 5.85 -6.51
C ASP A 68 30.78 4.99 -5.24
N GLY A 69 31.89 4.23 -5.14
CA GLY A 69 32.17 3.35 -4.01
C GLY A 69 32.37 4.08 -2.68
N ASN A 70 32.49 5.41 -2.70
CA ASN A 70 32.54 6.24 -1.49
C ASN A 70 31.16 6.61 -0.97
N LYS A 71 30.10 6.49 -1.79
CA LYS A 71 28.71 6.71 -1.39
C LYS A 71 28.08 5.36 -1.05
N VAL A 72 27.79 5.16 0.22
CA VAL A 72 27.17 3.93 0.68
C VAL A 72 25.66 4.09 0.57
N ALA A 73 25.04 3.31 -0.31
CA ALA A 73 23.60 3.16 -0.38
C ALA A 73 23.07 2.80 1.02
N SER A 74 22.03 3.50 1.49
CA SER A 74 21.47 3.45 2.86
C SER A 74 22.20 4.25 3.94
N LYS A 75 23.30 4.96 3.61
CA LYS A 75 23.92 5.95 4.51
C LYS A 75 23.81 7.36 3.94
N ASP A 76 24.20 7.53 2.68
CA ASP A 76 24.21 8.86 2.04
C ASP A 76 22.91 9.15 1.29
N PHE A 77 22.34 8.12 0.69
CA PHE A 77 21.05 8.19 0.01
C PHE A 77 20.29 6.86 0.10
N VAL A 78 18.97 6.95 0.02
CA VAL A 78 18.08 5.81 -0.19
C VAL A 78 17.34 5.97 -1.51
N LEU A 79 17.17 4.86 -2.23
CA LEU A 79 16.42 4.80 -3.48
C LEU A 79 15.10 4.08 -3.23
N ILE A 80 13.99 4.73 -3.52
CA ILE A 80 12.64 4.20 -3.31
C ILE A 80 12.01 3.85 -4.64
N ASP A 81 11.65 2.60 -4.80
CA ASP A 81 10.85 2.13 -5.93
C ASP A 81 9.36 2.23 -5.56
N LEU A 82 8.61 3.04 -6.30
CA LEU A 82 7.20 3.31 -6.04
C LEU A 82 6.25 2.35 -6.78
N ARG A 83 6.80 1.37 -7.50
CA ARG A 83 6.04 0.37 -8.25
C ARG A 83 5.26 -0.57 -7.33
N ARG A 84 4.25 -1.24 -7.90
CA ARG A 84 3.45 -2.23 -7.19
C ARG A 84 4.14 -3.58 -7.28
N ILE A 85 3.58 -4.50 -8.06
CA ILE A 85 4.06 -5.88 -8.24
C ILE A 85 4.89 -6.05 -9.51
N ASP A 86 5.02 -5.00 -10.32
CA ASP A 86 5.72 -4.93 -11.60
C ASP A 86 7.24 -4.74 -11.48
N HIS A 87 7.78 -4.68 -10.26
CA HIS A 87 9.22 -4.65 -10.01
C HIS A 87 9.90 -6.03 -10.14
N GLN A 88 9.13 -7.12 -10.24
CA GLN A 88 9.65 -8.49 -10.25
C GLN A 88 10.52 -8.83 -11.47
N GLY A 89 10.36 -8.11 -12.58
CA GLY A 89 11.19 -8.26 -13.78
C GLY A 89 12.56 -7.56 -13.70
N GLY A 90 12.83 -6.85 -12.60
CA GLY A 90 14.06 -6.11 -12.39
C GLY A 90 13.84 -4.85 -11.55
N ALA A 91 14.62 -4.73 -10.49
CA ALA A 91 14.68 -3.54 -9.64
C ALA A 91 16.12 -3.07 -9.52
N ILE A 92 16.30 -1.79 -9.17
CA ILE A 92 17.64 -1.23 -8.98
C ILE A 92 18.24 -1.85 -7.72
N ARG A 93 19.49 -2.31 -7.80
CA ARG A 93 20.16 -2.96 -6.67
C ARG A 93 20.25 -1.98 -5.48
N GLY A 94 19.72 -2.40 -4.33
CA GLY A 94 19.71 -1.60 -3.10
C GLY A 94 18.52 -0.63 -2.99
N SER A 95 17.58 -0.63 -3.94
CA SER A 95 16.33 0.12 -3.78
C SER A 95 15.35 -0.61 -2.86
N ILE A 96 14.52 0.15 -2.14
CA ILE A 96 13.43 -0.38 -1.32
C ILE A 96 12.11 -0.13 -2.07
N ASN A 97 11.32 -1.18 -2.30
CA ASN A 97 10.02 -1.04 -2.95
C ASN A 97 8.93 -0.63 -1.94
N LEU A 98 8.44 0.59 -2.04
CA LEU A 98 7.35 1.16 -1.25
C LEU A 98 6.24 1.65 -2.20
N PRO A 99 5.24 0.81 -2.53
CA PRO A 99 4.24 1.15 -3.55
C PRO A 99 3.50 2.45 -3.24
N ALA A 100 3.41 3.34 -4.23
CA ALA A 100 2.77 4.66 -4.06
C ALA A 100 1.34 4.57 -3.50
N TYR A 101 0.61 3.53 -3.91
CA TYR A 101 -0.76 3.26 -3.46
C TYR A 101 -0.91 3.17 -1.94
N SER A 102 0.03 2.51 -1.24
CA SER A 102 0.00 2.29 0.21
C SER A 102 0.96 3.19 0.99
N LEU A 103 1.78 3.98 0.28
CA LEU A 103 2.80 4.82 0.89
C LEU A 103 2.18 6.04 1.60
N TRP A 104 1.15 6.67 1.03
CA TRP A 104 0.62 7.94 1.54
C TRP A 104 0.31 7.94 3.05
N PRO A 105 -0.42 6.96 3.62
CA PRO A 105 -0.71 6.93 5.05
C PRO A 105 0.54 6.68 5.92
N SER A 106 1.60 6.07 5.37
CA SER A 106 2.83 5.72 6.08
C SER A 106 3.96 6.74 5.90
N ILE A 107 3.79 7.78 5.08
CA ILE A 107 4.78 8.86 4.87
C ILE A 107 5.34 9.40 6.19
N PRO A 108 4.52 9.75 7.21
CA PRO A 108 5.06 10.30 8.46
C PRO A 108 6.00 9.34 9.18
N THR A 109 5.62 8.07 9.26
CA THR A 109 6.43 7.02 9.91
C THR A 109 7.73 6.77 9.13
N VAL A 110 7.64 6.65 7.81
CA VAL A 110 8.79 6.44 6.94
C VAL A 110 9.76 7.62 7.03
N TYR A 111 9.24 8.84 7.09
CA TYR A 111 10.02 10.05 7.26
C TYR A 111 10.81 10.04 8.58
N GLU A 112 10.16 9.74 9.70
CA GLU A 112 10.84 9.68 11.01
C GLU A 112 11.90 8.57 11.06
N ILE A 113 11.65 7.42 10.44
CA ILE A 113 12.65 6.34 10.33
C ILE A 113 13.87 6.82 9.55
N PHE A 114 13.68 7.44 8.38
CA PHE A 114 14.80 7.92 7.57
C PHE A 114 15.56 9.06 8.23
N LYS A 115 14.86 9.94 8.93
CA LYS A 115 15.46 11.01 9.72
C LYS A 115 16.28 10.47 10.88
N ALA A 116 15.75 9.48 11.62
CA ALA A 116 16.48 8.81 12.70
C ALA A 116 17.70 8.03 12.20
N ALA A 117 17.64 7.48 10.98
CA ALA A 117 18.76 6.83 10.33
C ALA A 117 19.84 7.81 9.83
N GLY A 118 19.62 9.14 9.93
CA GLY A 118 20.56 10.16 9.49
C GLY A 118 20.69 10.26 7.96
N LEU A 119 19.67 9.82 7.21
CA LEU A 119 19.70 9.85 5.75
C LEU A 119 19.63 11.29 5.24
N ALA A 120 20.61 11.69 4.44
CA ALA A 120 20.69 13.03 3.85
C ALA A 120 19.85 13.18 2.58
N LYS A 121 19.61 12.09 1.85
CA LYS A 121 18.92 12.13 0.55
C LYS A 121 18.00 10.93 0.33
N VAL A 122 16.80 11.21 -0.15
CA VAL A 122 15.80 10.23 -0.56
C VAL A 122 15.50 10.49 -2.02
N ILE A 123 15.61 9.45 -2.86
CA ILE A 123 15.47 9.50 -4.32
C ILE A 123 14.40 8.52 -4.75
#